data_AF-A0A845ZQR5-F1
#
_entry.id   AF-A0A845ZQR5-F1
#
_cell.length_a   1.000
_cell.length_b   1.000
_cell.length_c   1.000
_cell.angle_alpha   90.00
_cell.angle_beta   90.00
_cell.angle_gamma   90.00
#
_symmetry.space_group_name_H-M   'P 1'
#
loop_
_entity.id
_entity.type
_entity.pdbx_description
1 polymer ?
#
loop_
_entity_poly.entity_id
_entity_poly.type
_entity_poly.pdbx_seq_one_letter_code
_entity_poly.pdbx_strand_id
1 'polypeptide(L)'
;RTSTLTNLLLPAAVPSLVAGLILGIGRVIAETAALIYTSGYVDRTPTSLFDSGRALSLHIYELSMNVPGGDDNAYASAVILVIVILLINTTAIYLGKQWHDRSLQE
;
A
#
# COMPACT_ATOMS: atom_id res chain seq x y z
N ARG A 1 -28.78 10.53 15.05
CA ARG A 1 -27.55 11.32 14.78
C ARG A 1 -26.46 10.49 14.09
N THR A 2 -26.17 9.28 14.56
CA THR A 2 -25.24 8.36 13.87
C THR A 2 -25.80 7.77 12.58
N SER A 3 -27.11 7.53 12.50
CA SER A 3 -27.75 6.97 11.29
C SER A 3 -27.60 7.85 10.04
N THR A 4 -27.64 9.17 10.19
CA THR A 4 -27.41 10.11 9.07
C THR A 4 -25.96 10.13 8.59
N LEU A 5 -25.01 9.86 9.50
CA LEU A 5 -23.59 9.73 9.16
C LEU A 5 -23.33 8.49 8.31
N THR A 6 -23.89 7.35 8.69
CA THR A 6 -23.63 6.07 8.02
C THR A 6 -24.44 5.85 6.75
N ASN A 7 -25.73 6.26 6.73
CA ASN A 7 -26.61 6.01 5.57
C ASN A 7 -26.56 7.11 4.50
N LEU A 8 -26.17 8.34 4.85
CA LEU A 8 -26.20 9.46 3.89
C LEU A 8 -24.80 9.99 3.57
N LEU A 9 -24.02 10.32 4.60
CA LEU A 9 -22.70 10.94 4.39
C LEU A 9 -21.64 9.94 3.95
N LEU A 10 -21.65 8.73 4.51
CA LEU A 10 -20.68 7.68 4.16
C LEU A 10 -20.74 7.30 2.68
N PRO A 11 -21.89 6.88 2.10
CA PRO A 11 -21.94 6.48 0.69
C PRO A 11 -21.65 7.63 -0.28
N ALA A 12 -21.98 8.88 0.09
CA ALA A 12 -21.64 10.06 -0.69
C ALA A 12 -20.13 10.37 -0.67
N ALA A 13 -19.43 10.05 0.43
CA ALA A 13 -17.99 10.29 0.60
C ALA A 13 -17.10 9.13 0.11
N VAL A 14 -17.66 7.95 -0.18
CA VAL A 14 -16.88 6.79 -0.64
C VAL A 14 -15.92 7.11 -1.81
N PRO A 15 -16.34 7.80 -2.89
CA PRO A 15 -15.44 8.08 -4.01
C PRO A 15 -14.24 8.94 -3.62
N SER A 16 -14.43 9.95 -2.75
CA SER A 16 -13.36 10.82 -2.29
C SER A 16 -12.43 10.12 -1.29
N LEU A 17 -12.95 9.20 -0.46
CA LEU A 17 -12.15 8.36 0.41
C LEU A 17 -11.25 7.40 -0.38
N VAL A 18 -11.78 6.75 -1.42
CA VAL A 18 -11.01 5.86 -2.29
C VAL A 18 -9.91 6.65 -3.01
N ALA A 19 -10.22 7.83 -3.55
CA ALA A 19 -9.21 8.70 -4.17
C ALA A 19 -8.11 9.12 -3.18
N GLY A 20 -8.49 9.51 -1.96
CA GLY A 20 -7.55 9.87 -0.90
C GLY A 20 -6.65 8.70 -0.48
N LEU A 21 -7.21 7.49 -0.41
CA LEU A 21 -6.45 6.27 -0.09
C LEU A 21 -5.39 5.97 -1.16
N ILE A 22 -5.76 6.02 -2.45
CA ILE A 22 -4.84 5.77 -3.57
C ILE A 22 -3.68 6.79 -3.54
N LEU A 23 -3.98 8.07 -3.33
CA LEU A 23 -2.97 9.12 -3.21
C LEU A 23 -2.06 8.93 -2.00
N GLY A 24 -2.62 8.53 -0.86
CA GLY A 24 -1.87 8.25 0.37
C GLY A 24 -0.90 7.08 0.21
N ILE A 25 -1.34 5.99 -0.43
CA ILE A 25 -0.48 4.83 -0.73
C ILE A 25 0.69 5.25 -1.62
N GLY A 26 0.42 5.98 -2.70
CA GLY A 26 1.46 6.49 -3.60
C GLY A 26 2.48 7.38 -2.88
N ARG A 27 2.00 8.25 -1.98
CA ARG A 27 2.86 9.12 -1.15
C ARG A 27 3.78 8.30 -0.24
N VAL A 28 3.26 7.31 0.48
CA VAL A 28 4.05 6.47 1.41
C VAL A 28 5.15 5.72 0.68
N ILE A 29 4.89 5.21 -0.53
CA ILE A 29 5.89 4.51 -1.34
C ILE A 29 6.99 5.49 -1.82
N ALA A 30 6.62 6.72 -2.17
CA ALA A 30 7.56 7.76 -2.57
C ALA A 30 8.44 8.27 -1.41
N GLU A 31 8.00 8.13 -0.15
CA GLU A 31 8.74 8.51 1.06
C GLU A 31 9.82 7.47 1.47
N THR A 32 10.26 6.63 0.53
CA THR A 32 11.30 5.60 0.78
C THR A 32 12.59 6.17 1.38
N ALA A 33 12.98 7.41 1.02
CA ALA A 33 14.13 8.09 1.63
C ALA A 33 13.92 8.35 3.14
N ALA A 34 12.75 8.82 3.55
CA ALA A 34 12.44 9.04 4.96
C ALA A 34 12.49 7.72 5.75
N LEU A 35 12.02 6.62 5.17
CA LEU A 35 12.10 5.30 5.80
C LEU A 35 13.54 4.85 6.02
N ILE A 36 14.43 5.01 5.04
CA ILE A 36 15.86 4.66 5.18
C ILE A 36 16.49 5.37 6.38
N TYR A 37 16.23 6.66 6.56
CA TYR A 37 16.86 7.46 7.62
C TYR A 37 16.18 7.34 8.99
N THR A 38 14.91 6.93 9.05
CA THR A 38 14.14 6.90 10.31
C THR A 38 13.94 5.50 10.88
N SER A 39 13.58 4.52 10.05
CA SER A 39 13.40 3.13 10.49
C SER A 39 14.68 2.30 10.40
N GLY A 40 15.70 2.80 9.70
CA GLY A 40 16.88 2.01 9.33
C GLY A 40 16.50 0.80 8.46
N TYR A 41 17.37 -0.20 8.40
CA TYR A 41 17.08 -1.48 7.77
C TYR A 41 17.57 -2.63 8.64
N VAL A 42 16.84 -3.75 8.59
CA VAL A 42 17.19 -5.00 9.27
C VAL A 42 17.79 -5.94 8.23
N ASP A 43 19.05 -6.33 8.39
CA ASP A 43 19.82 -7.18 7.47
C ASP A 43 19.72 -8.69 7.75
N ARG A 44 18.79 -9.09 8.61
CA ARG A 44 18.54 -10.50 8.93
C ARG A 44 17.34 -11.04 8.15
N THR A 45 17.45 -12.28 7.69
CA THR A 45 16.31 -13.03 7.16
C THR A 45 15.33 -13.33 8.31
N PRO A 46 14.04 -12.96 8.19
CA PRO A 46 13.08 -13.19 9.26
C PRO A 46 12.92 -14.69 9.53
N THR A 47 12.98 -15.08 10.80
CA THR A 47 12.83 -16.50 11.22
C THR A 47 11.39 -16.85 11.60
N SER A 48 10.52 -15.85 11.73
CA SER A 48 9.09 -16.02 12.03
C SER A 48 8.25 -14.93 11.38
N LEU A 49 6.93 -15.15 11.29
CA LEU A 49 5.99 -14.20 10.69
C LEU A 49 5.86 -12.87 11.46
N PHE A 50 6.18 -12.89 12.75
CA PHE A 50 6.17 -11.70 13.61
C PHE A 50 7.53 -11.04 13.74
N ASP A 51 8.50 -11.52 12.96
CA ASP A 51 9.84 -11.00 13.01
C ASP A 51 9.94 -9.65 12.27
N SER A 52 10.86 -8.81 12.73
CA SER A 52 11.03 -7.47 12.19
C SER A 52 11.61 -7.56 10.77
N GLY A 53 10.78 -7.23 9.78
CA GLY A 53 11.16 -7.18 8.37
C GLY A 53 11.61 -5.79 7.93
N ARG A 54 12.11 -5.71 6.70
CA ARG A 54 12.39 -4.43 6.00
C ARG A 54 11.25 -4.07 5.05
N ALA A 55 11.06 -2.78 4.78
CA ALA A 55 10.13 -2.34 3.75
C ALA A 55 10.58 -2.85 2.36
N LEU A 56 9.63 -3.25 1.53
CA LEU A 56 9.94 -3.85 0.23
C LEU A 56 10.61 -2.83 -0.73
N SER A 57 10.25 -1.54 -0.63
CA SER A 57 10.90 -0.48 -1.40
C SER A 57 12.37 -0.29 -0.99
N LEU A 58 12.69 -0.43 0.30
CA LEU A 58 14.07 -0.45 0.78
C LEU A 58 14.83 -1.67 0.25
N HIS A 59 14.18 -2.84 0.20
CA HIS A 59 14.81 -4.03 -0.34
C HIS A 59 15.20 -3.88 -1.82
N ILE A 60 14.32 -3.29 -2.63
CA ILE A 60 14.59 -2.98 -4.05
C ILE A 60 15.77 -1.98 -4.17
N TYR A 61 15.76 -0.93 -3.35
CA TYR A 61 16.83 0.07 -3.34
C TYR A 61 18.20 -0.55 -3.03
N GLU A 62 18.29 -1.33 -1.94
CA GLU A 62 19.51 -2.03 -1.54
C GLU A 62 20.04 -2.94 -2.64
N LEU A 63 19.14 -3.69 -3.27
CA LEU A 63 19.50 -4.68 -4.27
C LEU A 63 19.95 -4.06 -5.60
N SER A 64 19.45 -2.87 -5.92
CA SER A 64 19.86 -2.11 -7.11
C SER A 64 21.13 -1.27 -6.88
N MET A 65 21.32 -0.71 -5.68
CA MET A 65 22.43 0.22 -5.42
C MET A 65 23.65 -0.42 -4.74
N ASN A 66 23.45 -1.40 -3.86
CA ASN A 66 24.50 -1.93 -2.99
C ASN A 66 24.93 -3.37 -3.34
N VAL A 67 24.18 -4.07 -4.20
CA VAL A 67 24.49 -5.46 -4.59
C VAL A 67 24.93 -5.55 -6.06
N PRO A 68 26.21 -5.88 -6.33
CA PRO A 68 26.68 -6.07 -7.70
C PRO A 68 25.94 -7.21 -8.40
N GLY A 69 25.27 -6.91 -9.53
CA GLY A 69 24.46 -7.89 -10.27
C GLY A 69 23.12 -8.23 -9.62
N GLY A 70 22.65 -7.43 -8.65
CA GLY A 70 21.36 -7.61 -7.99
C GLY A 70 20.15 -7.17 -8.81
N ASP A 71 20.36 -6.48 -9.94
CA ASP A 71 19.29 -5.82 -10.71
C ASP A 71 18.13 -6.74 -11.09
N ASP A 72 18.42 -7.98 -11.52
CA ASP A 72 17.38 -8.95 -11.88
C ASP A 72 16.43 -9.25 -10.70
N ASN A 73 16.99 -9.43 -9.51
CA ASN A 73 16.20 -9.66 -8.30
C ASN A 73 15.51 -8.37 -7.82
N ALA A 74 16.10 -7.20 -8.08
CA ALA A 74 15.49 -5.90 -7.80
C ALA A 74 14.24 -5.69 -8.68
N TYR A 75 14.33 -6.00 -9.98
CA TYR A 75 13.20 -5.96 -10.89
C TYR A 75 12.11 -6.96 -10.48
N ALA A 76 12.47 -8.20 -10.12
CA ALA A 76 11.51 -9.18 -9.63
C ALA A 76 10.76 -8.68 -8.37
N SER A 77 11.49 -8.09 -7.42
CA SER A 77 10.92 -7.51 -6.20
C SER A 77 10.03 -6.29 -6.49
N ALA A 78 10.40 -5.46 -7.47
CA ALA A 78 9.60 -4.32 -7.91
C ALA A 78 8.27 -4.76 -8.54
N VAL A 79 8.27 -5.83 -9.33
CA VAL A 79 7.04 -6.41 -9.89
C VAL A 79 6.11 -6.87 -8.76
N ILE A 80 6.64 -7.54 -7.74
CA ILE A 80 5.87 -7.96 -6.57
C ILE A 80 5.25 -6.75 -5.85
N LEU A 81 6.02 -5.67 -5.66
CA LEU A 81 5.51 -4.44 -5.06
C LEU A 81 4.33 -3.87 -5.84
N VAL A 82 4.47 -3.78 -7.17
CA VAL A 82 3.43 -3.27 -8.07
C VAL A 82 2.17 -4.13 -7.99
N ILE A 83 2.31 -5.47 -7.94
CA ILE A 83 1.18 -6.38 -7.78
C ILE A 83 0.47 -6.13 -6.45
N VAL A 84 1.21 -5.97 -5.35
CA VAL A 84 0.62 -5.68 -4.03
C VAL A 84 -0.14 -4.36 -4.04
N ILE A 85 0.43 -3.30 -4.65
CA ILE A 85 -0.23 -2.00 -4.79
C ILE A 85 -1.51 -2.13 -5.61
N LEU A 86 -1.46 -2.84 -6.74
CA LEU A 86 -2.63 -3.09 -7.58
C LEU A 86 -3.72 -3.85 -6.83
N LEU A 87 -3.36 -4.86 -6.04
CA LEU A 87 -4.31 -5.61 -5.22
C LEU A 87 -4.98 -4.72 -4.18
N ILE A 88 -4.22 -3.89 -3.47
CA ILE A 88 -4.77 -2.96 -2.48
C ILE A 88 -5.70 -1.95 -3.16
N ASN A 89 -5.26 -1.30 -4.24
CA ASN A 89 -6.06 -0.31 -4.96
C ASN A 89 -7.33 -0.93 -5.56
N THR A 90 -7.23 -2.10 -6.17
CA THR A 90 -8.38 -2.81 -6.74
C THR A 90 -9.37 -3.22 -5.66
N THR A 91 -8.87 -3.74 -4.53
CA THR A 91 -9.71 -4.11 -3.38
C THR A 91 -10.42 -2.89 -2.81
N ALA A 92 -9.72 -1.76 -2.66
CA ALA A 92 -10.31 -0.51 -2.19
C ALA A 92 -11.41 0.01 -3.12
N ILE A 93 -11.17 -0.01 -4.44
CA ILE A 93 -12.17 0.38 -5.44
C ILE A 93 -13.36 -0.58 -5.41
N TYR A 94 -13.12 -1.88 -5.32
CA TYR A 94 -14.17 -2.89 -5.28
C TYR A 94 -15.06 -2.76 -4.03
N LEU A 95 -14.46 -2.60 -2.84
CA LEU A 95 -15.18 -2.34 -1.61
C LEU A 95 -15.97 -1.03 -1.70
N GLY A 96 -15.35 0.04 -2.21
CA GLY A 96 -16.02 1.32 -2.40
C GLY A 96 -17.24 1.20 -3.32
N LYS A 97 -17.09 0.52 -4.46
CA LYS A 97 -18.18 0.27 -5.39
C LYS A 97 -19.31 -0.55 -4.76
N GLN A 98 -18.98 -1.63 -4.06
CA GLN A 98 -19.98 -2.48 -3.42
C GLN A 98 -20.80 -1.72 -2.36
N TRP A 99 -20.18 -0.79 -1.63
CA TRP A 99 -20.86 0.04 -0.64
C TRP A 99 -21.74 1.11 -1.28
N HIS A 100 -21.28 1.71 -2.38
CA HIS A 100 -22.07 2.65 -3.16
C HIS A 100 -23.32 1.98 -3.77
N ASP A 101 -23.15 0.81 -4.40
CA ASP A 101 -24.24 0.08 -5.07
C ASP A 101 -25.31 -0.41 -4.07
N ARG A 102 -24.91 -0.79 -2.84
CA ARG A 102 -25.86 -1.16 -1.77
C ARG A 102 -26.67 0.03 -1.26
N SER A 103 -26.12 1.23 -1.26
CA SER A 103 -26.81 2.44 -0.79
C SER A 103 -27.87 2.99 -1.76
N LEU A 104 -27.88 2.52 -3.03
CA LEU A 104 -28.88 2.89 -4.03
C LEU A 104 -30.07 1.91 -4.09
N GLN A 105 -30.00 0.79 -3.36
CA GLN A 105 -31.06 -0.24 -3.31
C GLN A 105 -31.95 -0.14 -2.06
N GLU A 106 -31.59 0.71 -1.10
CA GLU A 106 -32.43 1.12 0.05
C GLU A 106 -33.04 2.50 -0.21
#